data_AF-A0A821UHT9-F1
#
_entry.id   AF-A0A821UHT9-F1
#
_cell.length_a   1.000
_cell.length_b   1.000
_cell.length_c   1.000
_cell.angle_alpha   90.00
_cell.angle_beta   90.00
_cell.angle_gamma   90.00
#
_symmetry.space_group_name_H-M   'P 1'
#
loop_
_entity.id
_entity.type
_entity.pdbx_description
1 polymer ?
#
loop_
_entity_poly.entity_id
_entity_poly.type
_entity_poly.pdbx_seq_one_letter_code
_entity_poly.pdbx_strand_id
1 'polypeptide(L)'
;ATTLILDDSTYEPLEPLQYLAYEEAENFFHQIGQNTYYIIHPEEILADNFALWMMNKTPSKRVTSPNVLSRMADIISTAAKDRS
;
A
#
# COMPACT_ATOMS: atom_id res chain seq x y z
N ALA A 1 -18.94 15.04 -19.43
CA ALA A 1 -18.60 14.36 -18.17
C ALA A 1 -19.08 12.92 -18.31
N THR A 2 -18.15 11.96 -18.42
CA THR A 2 -18.50 10.54 -18.52
C THR A 2 -18.57 9.99 -17.11
N THR A 3 -19.78 9.83 -16.60
CA THR A 3 -20.02 9.10 -15.37
C THR A 3 -19.78 7.62 -15.67
N LEU A 4 -18.67 7.07 -15.16
CA LEU A 4 -18.48 5.62 -15.10
C LEU A 4 -19.50 5.07 -14.10
N ILE A 5 -20.64 4.60 -14.61
CA ILE A 5 -21.56 3.80 -13.82
C ILE A 5 -20.95 2.40 -13.83
N LEU A 6 -20.39 2.01 -12.69
CA LEU A 6 -20.03 0.62 -12.42
C LEU A 6 -21.35 -0.15 -12.37
N ASP A 7 -21.66 -0.86 -13.45
CA ASP A 7 -22.76 -1.81 -13.46
C ASP A 7 -22.31 -3.00 -12.60
N ASP A 8 -23.03 -3.21 -11.49
CA ASP A 8 -22.78 -4.27 -10.51
C ASP A 8 -23.13 -5.67 -11.07
N SER A 9 -23.73 -5.74 -12.27
CA SER A 9 -24.12 -6.99 -12.93
C SER A 9 -23.00 -7.65 -13.73
N THR A 10 -21.87 -6.96 -13.89
CA THR A 10 -20.64 -7.49 -14.49
C THR A 10 -19.59 -7.88 -13.44
N TYR A 11 -19.91 -7.75 -12.15
CA TYR A 11 -19.09 -8.28 -11.07
C TYR A 11 -19.21 -9.80 -11.02
N GLU A 12 -18.40 -10.48 -11.82
CA GLU A 12 -18.07 -11.88 -11.57
C GLU A 12 -17.23 -11.91 -10.28
N PRO A 13 -17.72 -12.52 -9.18
CA PRO A 13 -16.92 -12.66 -7.98
C PRO A 13 -15.67 -13.43 -8.39
N LEU A 14 -14.49 -12.82 -8.23
CA LEU A 14 -13.26 -13.58 -8.24
C LEU A 14 -13.46 -14.73 -7.24
N GLU A 15 -13.19 -15.97 -7.67
CA GLU A 15 -13.06 -17.14 -6.79
C GLU A 15 -12.56 -16.67 -5.43
N PRO A 16 -13.28 -16.96 -4.32
CA PRO A 16 -13.13 -16.22 -3.09
C PRO A 16 -11.65 -16.19 -2.75
N LEU A 17 -11.02 -15.01 -2.93
CA LEU A 17 -9.64 -14.80 -2.57
C LEU A 17 -9.58 -15.24 -1.12
N GLN A 18 -8.84 -16.30 -0.85
CA GLN A 18 -8.77 -16.85 0.49
C GLN A 18 -8.21 -15.76 1.39
N TYR A 19 -9.11 -15.13 2.16
CA TYR A 19 -8.73 -14.12 3.15
C TYR A 19 -7.93 -14.83 4.22
N LEU A 20 -6.61 -14.80 4.09
CA LEU A 20 -5.70 -15.22 5.13
C LEU A 20 -5.75 -14.18 6.24
N ALA A 21 -5.82 -14.63 7.49
CA ALA A 21 -5.60 -13.74 8.60
C ALA A 21 -4.17 -13.15 8.50
N TYR A 22 -3.95 -11.91 8.93
CA TYR A 22 -2.63 -11.29 8.75
C TYR A 22 -1.54 -12.04 9.53
N GLU A 23 -1.92 -12.78 10.57
CA GLU A 23 -1.08 -13.66 11.36
C GLU A 23 -0.57 -14.87 10.57
N GLU A 24 -1.34 -15.30 9.57
CA GLU A 24 -0.98 -16.41 8.66
C GLU A 24 -0.16 -15.93 7.46
N ALA A 25 -0.17 -14.62 7.19
CA ALA A 25 0.66 -14.00 6.17
C ALA A 25 2.09 -13.84 6.70
N GLU A 26 2.98 -14.76 6.32
CA GLU A 26 4.40 -14.65 6.65
C GLU A 26 4.97 -13.29 6.24
N ASN A 27 5.71 -12.66 7.16
CA ASN A 27 6.37 -11.37 6.94
C ASN A 27 5.41 -10.20 6.63
N PHE A 28 4.13 -10.28 7.00
CA PHE A 28 3.14 -9.24 6.74
C PHE A 28 3.65 -7.83 7.11
N PHE A 29 3.93 -7.59 8.39
CA PHE A 29 4.43 -6.29 8.87
C PHE A 29 5.82 -5.91 8.37
N HIS A 30 6.61 -6.88 7.90
CA HIS A 30 7.89 -6.58 7.24
C HIS A 30 7.67 -5.97 5.86
N GLN A 31 6.64 -6.43 5.13
CA GLN A 31 6.33 -5.94 3.79
C GLN A 31 5.62 -4.60 3.83
N ILE A 32 4.63 -4.43 4.71
CA ILE A 32 3.79 -3.23 4.75
C ILE A 32 4.26 -2.15 5.75
N GLY A 33 5.12 -2.51 6.70
CA GLY A 33 5.57 -1.61 7.77
C GLY A 33 4.53 -1.35 8.87
N GLN A 34 4.95 -0.59 9.88
CA GLN A 34 4.17 -0.26 11.07
C GLN A 34 4.16 1.26 11.34
N ASN A 35 4.11 2.05 10.27
CA ASN A 35 4.08 3.52 10.35
C ASN A 35 2.68 4.07 10.65
N THR A 36 1.66 3.22 10.58
CA THR A 36 0.26 3.54 10.84
C THR A 36 -0.25 2.71 12.02
N TYR A 37 -1.39 3.11 12.57
CA TYR A 37 -2.08 2.34 13.62
C TYR A 37 -3.13 1.37 13.05
N TYR A 38 -3.20 1.23 11.72
CA TYR A 38 -4.12 0.31 11.05
C TYR A 38 -3.49 -1.07 10.92
N ILE A 39 -4.27 -2.13 11.18
CA ILE A 39 -3.77 -3.51 11.22
C ILE A 39 -4.39 -4.39 10.11
N ILE A 40 -5.59 -4.05 9.63
CA ILE A 40 -6.45 -5.00 8.88
C ILE A 40 -6.49 -4.80 7.36
N HIS A 41 -6.10 -3.64 6.85
CA HIS A 41 -6.20 -3.33 5.42
C HIS A 41 -4.83 -2.94 4.86
N PRO A 42 -4.07 -3.90 4.29
CA PRO A 42 -2.70 -3.65 3.83
C PRO A 42 -2.64 -2.57 2.75
N GLU A 43 -3.66 -2.46 1.90
CA GLU A 43 -3.77 -1.41 0.88
C GLU A 43 -3.89 -0.01 1.49
N GLU A 44 -4.68 0.14 2.56
CA GLU A 44 -4.83 1.40 3.28
C GLU A 44 -3.52 1.78 3.99
N ILE A 45 -2.84 0.80 4.60
CA ILE A 45 -1.54 1.00 5.26
C ILE A 45 -0.49 1.46 4.24
N LEU A 46 -0.47 0.89 3.04
CA LEU A 46 0.42 1.30 1.95
C LEU A 46 0.07 2.68 1.40
N ALA A 47 -1.20 3.02 1.26
CA ALA A 47 -1.64 4.35 0.83
C ALA A 47 -1.20 5.45 1.82
N ASP A 48 -1.29 5.19 3.12
CA ASP A 48 -0.81 6.10 4.16
C ASP A 48 0.72 6.22 4.14
N ASN A 49 1.45 5.11 3.98
CA ASN A 49 2.90 5.15 3.78
C ASN A 49 3.30 5.99 2.56
N PHE A 50 2.56 5.87 1.46
CA PHE A 50 2.74 6.69 0.27
C PHE A 50 2.52 8.19 0.58
N ALA A 51 1.46 8.53 1.30
CA ALA A 51 1.19 9.90 1.72
C ALA A 51 2.31 10.45 2.64
N LEU A 52 2.79 9.64 3.59
CA LEU A 52 3.91 10.00 4.47
C LEU A 52 5.19 10.31 3.68
N TRP A 53 5.48 9.51 2.66
CA TRP A 53 6.60 9.73 1.75
C TRP A 53 6.42 11.01 0.92
N MET A 54 5.27 11.18 0.25
CA MET A 54 4.97 12.34 -0.61
C MET A 54 5.00 13.67 0.14
N MET A 55 4.55 13.69 1.39
CA MET A 55 4.56 14.90 2.22
C MET A 55 5.97 15.28 2.70
N ASN A 56 7.01 14.58 2.24
CA ASN A 56 8.42 14.83 2.53
C ASN A 56 8.69 14.92 4.04
N LYS A 57 7.93 14.18 4.84
CA LYS A 57 8.22 13.96 6.27
C LYS A 57 9.43 13.04 6.35
N THR A 58 10.61 13.59 6.07
CA THR A 58 11.90 12.98 6.42
C THR A 58 11.84 12.53 7.88
N PRO A 59 12.46 11.38 8.22
CA PRO A 59 12.07 10.52 9.34
C PRO A 59 12.20 11.29 10.66
N SER A 60 11.12 11.96 11.02
CA SER A 60 11.10 12.91 12.10
C SER A 60 10.79 12.14 13.37
N LYS A 61 11.73 11.32 13.85
CA LYS A 61 11.63 10.51 15.09
C LYS A 61 10.36 9.65 15.27
N ARG A 62 9.45 9.61 14.29
CA ARG A 62 8.06 9.12 14.40
C ARG A 62 7.68 8.08 13.34
N VAL A 63 8.63 7.63 12.52
CA VAL A 63 8.41 6.62 11.47
C VAL A 63 9.03 5.32 11.96
N THR A 64 8.19 4.35 12.32
CA THR A 64 8.57 3.04 12.89
C THR A 64 9.31 2.15 11.88
N SER A 65 8.96 2.27 10.60
CA SER A 65 9.45 1.45 9.49
C SER A 65 9.95 2.35 8.35
N PRO A 66 11.10 3.05 8.54
CA PRO A 66 11.62 3.96 7.52
C PRO A 66 12.04 3.24 6.23
N ASN A 67 12.47 1.97 6.33
CA ASN A 67 12.87 1.17 5.17
C ASN A 67 11.73 0.95 4.16
N VAL A 68 10.47 0.94 4.61
CA VAL A 68 9.31 0.81 3.73
C VAL A 68 9.18 2.05 2.84
N LEU A 69 9.40 3.24 3.40
CA LEU A 69 9.36 4.49 2.63
C LEU A 69 10.51 4.55 1.61
N SER A 70 11.72 4.12 2.01
CA SER A 70 12.87 4.05 1.09
C SER A 70 12.59 3.10 -0.08
N ARG A 71 12.10 1.89 0.19
CA ARG A 71 11.74 0.91 -0.85
C ARG A 71 10.66 1.45 -1.80
N MET A 72 9.67 2.17 -1.26
CA MET A 72 8.60 2.77 -2.05
C MET A 72 9.15 3.83 -3.02
N ALA A 73 10.06 4.68 -2.53
CA ALA A 73 10.75 5.69 -3.35
C ALA A 73 11.56 5.04 -4.49
N ASP A 74 12.28 3.95 -4.21
CA ASP A 74 13.10 3.23 -5.19
C ASP A 74 12.24 2.62 -6.32
N ILE A 75 11.13 1.98 -5.95
CA ILE A 75 10.19 1.35 -6.91
C ILE A 75 9.58 2.43 -7.82
N ILE A 76 9.09 3.53 -7.23
CA ILE A 76 8.46 4.62 -7.99
C ILE A 76 9.47 5.29 -8.91
N SER A 77 10.70 5.53 -8.43
CA SER A 77 11.77 6.14 -9.24
C SER A 77 12.19 5.24 -10.39
N THR A 78 12.26 3.93 -10.18
CA THR A 78 12.54 2.96 -11.24
C THR A 78 11.41 2.96 -12.29
N ALA A 79 10.16 2.88 -11.83
CA ALA A 79 8.99 2.90 -12.72
C ALA A 79 8.88 4.20 -13.54
N ALA A 80 9.36 5.34 -13.02
CA ALA A 80 9.42 6.60 -13.74
C ALA A 80 10.51 6.61 -14.83
N LYS A 81 11.68 6.01 -14.56
CA LYS A 81 12.80 5.90 -15.53
C LYS A 81 12.48 4.97 -16.69
N ASP A 82 11.78 3.87 -16.44
CA ASP A 82 11.40 2.92 -17.49
C ASP A 82 10.38 3.51 -18.48
N ARG A 83 9.76 4.65 -18.14
CA ARG A 83 8.76 5.36 -18.97
C ARG A 83 9.32 6.61 -19.68
N SER A 84 10.59 6.95 -19.47
CA SER A 84 11.28 8.09 -20.08
C SER A 84 12.23 7.65 -21.18
#